data_AF-A0A518BL29-F1
#
_entry.id   AF-A0A518BL29-F1
#
_cell.length_a   1.000
_cell.length_b   1.000
_cell.length_c   1.000
_cell.angle_alpha   90.00
_cell.angle_beta   90.00
_cell.angle_gamma   90.00
#
_symmetry.space_group_name_H-M   'P 1'
#
loop_
_entity.id
_entity.type
_entity.pdbx_description
1 polymer ?
#
loop_
_entity_poly.entity_id
_entity_poly.type
_entity_poly.pdbx_seq_one_letter_code
_entity_poly.pdbx_strand_id
1 'polypeptide(L)'
;MTQLGLFAPLVHPDTDKGATIEERFRAFDAANPSLRAELLRRARALRDRGVTRFGVKAIWEAIRYDASVSVYGAGTYRLNNSFTALYGRLLVELDPSLEGVIETRRRRGEVAA
;
A
#
# COMPACT_ATOMS: atom_id res chain seq x y z
N MET A 1 -10.38 -14.68 16.59
CA MET A 1 -10.75 -14.37 15.19
C MET A 1 -9.47 -14.24 14.40
N THR A 2 -9.19 -15.24 13.58
CA THR A 2 -7.88 -15.49 12.98
C THR A 2 -7.51 -14.39 12.00
N GLN A 3 -6.42 -13.69 12.34
CA GLN A 3 -5.67 -12.79 11.49
C GLN A 3 -5.17 -13.57 10.26
N LEU A 4 -6.00 -13.71 9.22
CA LEU A 4 -5.68 -14.46 8.02
C LEU A 4 -4.42 -13.88 7.36
N GLY A 5 -3.31 -14.64 7.39
CA GLY A 5 -2.17 -14.47 6.48
C GLY A 5 -1.34 -13.21 6.64
N LEU A 6 -1.40 -12.52 7.78
CA LEU A 6 -0.61 -11.31 7.99
C LEU A 6 0.88 -11.69 7.97
N PHE A 7 1.58 -11.17 6.95
CA PHE A 7 3.02 -11.27 6.70
C PHE A 7 3.54 -12.57 6.07
N ALA A 8 2.84 -13.11 5.06
CA ALA A 8 3.59 -13.86 4.06
C ALA A 8 4.81 -13.02 3.61
N PRO A 9 6.01 -13.62 3.46
CA PRO A 9 7.19 -12.89 3.00
C PRO A 9 6.86 -12.13 1.71
N LEU A 10 7.21 -10.83 1.67
CA LEU A 10 7.00 -10.04 0.48
C LEU A 10 7.91 -10.53 -0.63
N VAL A 11 7.34 -10.73 -1.80
CA VAL A 11 8.10 -11.01 -3.02
C VAL A 11 8.57 -9.68 -3.60
N HIS A 12 9.88 -9.52 -3.74
CA HIS A 12 10.48 -8.39 -4.43
C HIS A 12 10.91 -8.86 -5.82
N PRO A 13 10.06 -8.70 -6.86
CA PRO A 13 10.44 -9.11 -8.20
C PRO A 13 11.63 -8.27 -8.66
N ASP A 14 12.58 -8.93 -9.32
CA ASP A 14 13.62 -8.22 -10.06
C ASP A 14 12.96 -7.47 -11.22
N THR A 15 13.24 -6.19 -11.30
CA THR A 15 12.74 -5.30 -12.34
C THR A 15 13.94 -4.71 -13.06
N ASP A 16 13.87 -4.62 -14.39
CA ASP A 16 14.95 -4.08 -15.21
C ASP A 16 15.39 -2.69 -14.72
N LYS A 17 16.68 -2.38 -14.87
CA LYS A 17 17.26 -1.09 -14.43
C LYS A 17 16.62 0.12 -15.13
N GLY A 18 16.00 -0.07 -16.30
CA GLY A 18 15.27 0.95 -17.05
C GLY A 18 13.77 1.03 -16.74
N ALA A 19 13.23 0.14 -15.89
CA ALA A 19 11.80 0.08 -15.62
C ALA A 19 11.31 1.33 -14.88
N THR A 20 10.21 1.88 -15.35
CA THR A 20 9.48 3.00 -14.73
C THR A 20 8.96 2.61 -13.35
N ILE A 21 8.62 3.60 -12.52
CA ILE A 21 8.09 3.32 -11.18
C ILE A 21 6.74 2.59 -11.24
N GLU A 22 5.95 2.85 -12.27
CA GLU A 22 4.66 2.19 -12.54
C GLU A 22 4.84 0.72 -12.92
N GLU A 23 5.79 0.38 -13.78
CA GLU A 23 6.10 -1.01 -14.14
C GLU A 23 6.58 -1.80 -12.93
N ARG A 24 7.49 -1.20 -12.14
CA ARG A 24 7.99 -1.79 -10.91
C ARG A 24 6.88 -2.00 -9.89
N PHE A 25 5.95 -1.06 -9.81
CA PHE A 25 4.77 -1.17 -8.95
C PHE A 25 3.85 -2.30 -9.40
N ARG A 26 3.52 -2.40 -10.69
CA ARG A 26 2.66 -3.47 -11.22
C ARG A 26 3.24 -4.84 -10.94
N ALA A 27 4.55 -5.03 -11.19
CA ALA A 27 5.23 -6.28 -10.87
C ALA A 27 5.14 -6.59 -9.36
N PHE A 28 5.40 -5.59 -8.50
CA PHE A 28 5.34 -5.76 -7.06
C PHE A 28 3.92 -6.07 -6.55
N ASP A 29 2.89 -5.37 -7.03
CA ASP A 29 1.49 -5.59 -6.65
C ASP A 29 0.96 -6.94 -7.14
N ALA A 30 1.33 -7.36 -8.36
CA ALA A 30 1.00 -8.67 -8.90
C ALA A 30 1.64 -9.81 -8.08
N ALA A 31 2.87 -9.62 -7.62
CA ALA A 31 3.58 -10.59 -6.80
C ALA A 31 3.11 -10.63 -5.34
N ASN A 32 2.38 -9.61 -4.86
CA ASN A 32 1.96 -9.47 -3.45
C ASN A 32 0.45 -9.18 -3.31
N PRO A 33 -0.45 -10.05 -3.81
CA PRO A 33 -1.90 -9.81 -3.77
C PRO A 33 -2.46 -9.70 -2.33
N SER A 34 -1.83 -10.37 -1.36
CA SER A 34 -2.21 -10.30 0.05
C SER A 34 -1.99 -8.92 0.67
N LEU A 35 -0.91 -8.24 0.29
CA LEU A 35 -0.64 -6.85 0.71
C LEU A 35 -1.72 -5.90 0.19
N ARG A 36 -2.10 -6.03 -1.09
CA ARG A 36 -3.19 -5.25 -1.69
C ARG A 36 -4.52 -5.47 -0.95
N ALA A 37 -4.86 -6.73 -0.68
CA ALA A 37 -6.06 -7.07 0.06
C ALA A 37 -6.08 -6.46 1.47
N GLU A 38 -4.95 -6.51 2.18
CA GLU A 38 -4.83 -5.95 3.53
C GLU A 38 -4.91 -4.42 3.54
N LEU A 39 -4.28 -3.75 2.57
CA LEU A 39 -4.39 -2.31 2.37
C LEU A 39 -5.85 -1.90 2.16
N LEU A 40 -6.57 -2.60 1.28
CA LEU A 40 -7.98 -2.33 0.99
C LEU A 40 -8.87 -2.58 2.22
N ARG A 41 -8.61 -3.66 2.96
CA ARG A 41 -9.34 -3.99 4.20
C ARG A 41 -9.18 -2.88 5.23
N ARG A 42 -7.95 -2.39 5.46
CA ARG A 42 -7.69 -1.30 6.42
C ARG A 42 -8.28 0.03 5.96
N ALA A 43 -8.21 0.33 4.66
CA ALA A 43 -8.79 1.55 4.10
C ALA A 43 -10.31 1.60 4.30
N ARG A 44 -11.01 0.50 3.97
CA ARG A 44 -12.45 0.34 4.25
C ARG A 44 -12.76 0.48 5.73
N ALA A 45 -11.97 -0.17 6.59
CA ALA A 45 -12.16 -0.12 8.03
C ALA A 45 -11.92 1.27 8.65
N LEU A 46 -11.16 2.16 7.99
CA LEU A 46 -11.03 3.57 8.39
C LEU A 46 -12.25 4.37 7.94
N ARG A 47 -12.67 4.22 6.67
CA ARG A 47 -13.89 4.83 6.13
C ARG A 47 -15.12 4.47 6.97
N ASP A 48 -15.32 3.18 7.27
CA ASP A 48 -16.48 2.67 8.00
C ASP A 48 -16.52 3.16 9.46
N ARG A 49 -15.38 3.61 10.00
CA ARG A 49 -15.28 4.27 11.30
C ARG A 49 -15.51 5.79 11.25
N GLY A 50 -15.85 6.33 10.09
CA GLY A 50 -16.10 7.76 9.90
C GLY A 50 -14.83 8.59 9.75
N VAL A 51 -13.67 7.99 9.49
CA VAL A 51 -12.46 8.75 9.15
C VAL A 51 -12.67 9.41 7.79
N THR A 52 -12.68 10.73 7.77
CA THR A 52 -12.99 11.51 6.56
C THR A 52 -11.78 11.80 5.69
N ARG A 53 -10.54 11.72 6.22
CA ARG A 53 -9.29 11.91 5.48
C ARG A 53 -8.13 11.12 6.07
N PHE A 54 -7.39 10.38 5.24
CA PHE A 54 -6.12 9.78 5.62
C PHE A 54 -5.20 9.53 4.41
N GLY A 55 -3.88 9.50 4.64
CA GLY A 55 -2.92 9.09 3.63
C GLY A 55 -2.63 7.59 3.67
N VAL A 56 -2.45 6.94 2.51
CA VAL A 56 -2.09 5.50 2.43
C VAL A 56 -0.81 5.17 3.20
N LYS A 57 0.11 6.13 3.33
CA LYS A 57 1.32 5.98 4.16
C LYS A 57 1.00 5.61 5.62
N ALA A 58 -0.11 6.09 6.19
CA ALA A 58 -0.49 5.73 7.56
C ALA A 58 -0.77 4.22 7.69
N ILE A 59 -1.55 3.67 6.75
CA ILE A 59 -1.82 2.22 6.68
C ILE A 59 -0.52 1.45 6.42
N TRP A 60 0.32 1.97 5.53
CA TRP A 60 1.61 1.38 5.17
C TRP A 60 2.54 1.21 6.38
N GLU A 61 2.71 2.26 7.19
CA GLU A 61 3.53 2.20 8.41
C GLU A 61 2.90 1.32 9.48
N ALA A 62 1.57 1.28 9.59
CA ALA A 62 0.89 0.36 10.50
C ALA A 62 1.16 -1.11 10.11
N ILE A 63 1.11 -1.45 8.81
CA ILE A 63 1.48 -2.79 8.33
C ILE A 63 2.97 -3.07 8.60
N ARG A 64 3.86 -2.09 8.40
CA ARG A 64 5.30 -2.24 8.72
C ARG A 64 5.52 -2.51 10.22
N TYR A 65 4.83 -1.78 11.08
CA TYR A 65 4.89 -1.98 12.53
C TYR A 65 4.41 -3.39 12.89
N ASP A 66 3.22 -3.77 12.44
CA ASP A 66 2.65 -5.08 12.75
C ASP A 66 3.56 -6.22 12.22
N ALA A 67 4.21 -6.02 11.07
CA ALA A 67 5.17 -6.98 10.53
C ALA A 67 6.41 -7.12 11.41
N SER A 68 6.92 -6.00 11.94
CA SER A 68 8.12 -5.98 12.78
C SER A 68 7.96 -6.69 14.12
N VAL A 69 6.74 -6.71 14.65
CA VAL A 69 6.39 -7.41 15.91
C VAL A 69 5.80 -8.80 15.68
N SER A 70 5.74 -9.25 14.43
CA SER A 70 5.21 -10.58 14.07
C SER A 70 6.25 -11.69 14.25
N VAL A 71 5.80 -12.94 14.12
CA VAL A 71 6.64 -14.15 14.19
C VAL A 71 7.79 -14.18 13.17
N TYR A 72 7.71 -13.35 12.13
CA TYR A 72 8.77 -13.25 11.10
C TYR A 72 9.93 -12.35 11.53
N GLY A 73 9.80 -11.61 12.63
CA GLY A 73 10.84 -10.75 13.19
C GLY A 73 11.12 -9.48 12.38
N ALA A 74 11.88 -8.57 12.99
CA ALA A 74 12.28 -7.32 12.34
C ALA A 74 13.24 -7.58 11.17
N GLY A 75 12.97 -6.99 10.00
CA GLY A 75 13.86 -7.02 8.84
C GLY A 75 13.42 -7.92 7.67
N THR A 76 12.51 -8.87 7.92
CA THR A 76 12.04 -9.84 6.91
C THR A 76 10.96 -9.25 5.98
N TYR A 77 10.27 -8.20 6.43
CA TYR A 77 9.17 -7.56 5.71
C TYR A 77 9.56 -6.13 5.28
N ARG A 78 10.12 -5.98 4.06
CA ARG A 78 10.66 -4.71 3.58
C ARG A 78 9.69 -3.97 2.64
N LEU A 79 8.87 -3.10 3.20
CA LEU A 79 7.99 -2.23 2.41
C LEU A 79 8.67 -0.91 1.98
N ASN A 80 8.94 -0.70 0.69
CA ASN A 80 9.49 0.56 0.18
C ASN A 80 8.40 1.65 0.03
N ASN A 81 8.70 2.86 0.51
CA ASN A 81 7.81 4.02 0.45
C ASN A 81 7.44 4.47 -0.98
N SER A 82 8.21 4.09 -1.99
CA SER A 82 8.03 4.53 -3.38
C SER A 82 6.66 4.19 -3.98
N PHE A 83 5.97 3.17 -3.47
CA PHE A 83 4.69 2.69 -4.04
C PHE A 83 3.44 3.23 -3.33
N THR A 84 3.58 3.92 -2.20
CA THR A 84 2.43 4.38 -1.40
C THR A 84 1.44 5.25 -2.18
N ALA A 85 1.92 6.13 -3.06
CA ALA A 85 1.07 6.97 -3.90
C ALA A 85 0.32 6.15 -4.98
N LEU A 86 0.99 5.16 -5.58
CA LEU A 86 0.40 4.29 -6.59
C LEU A 86 -0.66 3.36 -5.97
N TYR A 87 -0.39 2.83 -4.77
CA TYR A 87 -1.41 2.13 -3.98
C TYR A 87 -2.60 3.03 -3.64
N GLY A 88 -2.38 4.31 -3.33
CA GLY A 88 -3.48 5.27 -3.14
C GLY A 88 -4.43 5.34 -4.32
N ARG A 89 -3.88 5.43 -5.54
CA ARG A 89 -4.67 5.44 -6.78
C ARG A 89 -5.37 4.10 -7.01
N LEU A 90 -4.66 2.98 -6.86
CA LEU A 90 -5.21 1.63 -7.03
C LEU A 90 -6.35 1.34 -6.05
N LEU A 91 -6.24 1.78 -4.79
CA LEU A 91 -7.29 1.56 -3.80
C LEU A 91 -8.59 2.32 -4.13
N VAL A 92 -8.48 3.55 -4.64
CA VAL A 92 -9.65 4.31 -5.11
C VAL A 92 -10.25 3.66 -6.35
N GLU A 93 -9.43 3.14 -7.26
CA GLU A 93 -9.90 2.38 -8.44
C GLU A 93 -10.68 1.12 -8.03
N LEU A 94 -10.19 0.39 -7.03
CA LEU A 94 -10.83 -0.84 -6.52
C LEU A 94 -12.08 -0.57 -5.65
N ASP A 95 -12.16 0.59 -5.02
CA ASP A 95 -13.30 1.01 -4.20
C ASP A 95 -13.49 2.53 -4.30
N PRO A 96 -14.32 3.00 -5.25
CA PRO A 96 -14.55 4.42 -5.49
C PRO A 96 -15.07 5.20 -4.28
N SER A 97 -15.65 4.53 -3.28
CA SER A 97 -16.09 5.20 -2.04
C SER A 97 -14.92 5.67 -1.15
N LEU A 98 -13.69 5.28 -1.48
CA LEU A 98 -12.48 5.81 -0.87
C LEU A 98 -12.02 7.12 -1.52
N GLU A 99 -12.62 7.52 -2.64
CA GLU A 99 -12.39 8.82 -3.27
C GLU A 99 -12.76 9.96 -2.30
N GLY A 100 -11.90 10.97 -2.20
CA GLY A 100 -12.07 12.06 -1.23
C GLY A 100 -11.74 11.71 0.22
N VAL A 101 -11.66 10.42 0.57
CA VAL A 101 -11.20 9.93 1.88
C VAL A 101 -9.69 9.67 1.86
N ILE A 102 -9.16 9.10 0.78
CA ILE A 102 -7.72 8.90 0.60
C ILE A 102 -7.07 10.19 0.09
N GLU A 103 -6.11 10.72 0.84
CA GLU A 103 -5.33 11.89 0.44
C GLU A 103 -4.21 11.49 -0.54
N THR A 104 -4.41 11.79 -1.83
CA THR A 104 -3.32 11.74 -2.81
C THR A 104 -2.63 13.09 -2.85
N ARG A 105 -1.46 13.23 -2.21
CA ARG A 105 -0.65 14.45 -2.39
C ARG A 105 -0.19 14.52 -3.85
N ARG A 106 -0.59 15.56 -4.59
CA ARG A 106 0.12 15.94 -5.83
C ARG A 106 1.54 16.35 -5.44
N ARG A 107 2.55 15.80 -6.13
CA ARG A 107 3.93 16.28 -5.96
C ARG A 107 3.98 17.72 -6.46
N ARG A 108 4.43 18.66 -5.62
CA ARG A 108 4.86 19.99 -6.06
C ARG A 108 6.07 19.78 -7.00
N GLY A 109 5.81 19.73 -8.30
CA GLY A 109 6.78 19.32 -9.32
C GLY A 109 6.12 18.82 -10.62
N GLU A 110 4.84 18.47 -10.61
CA GLU A 110 4.05 18.42 -11.85
C GLU A 110 3.80 19.85 -12.31
N VAL A 111 4.66 20.32 -13.21
CA VAL A 111 4.35 21.47 -14.06
C VAL A 111 3.13 21.06 -14.88
N ALA A 112 2.00 21.72 -14.65
CA ALA A 112 0.87 21.62 -15.56
C ALA A 112 1.36 22.09 -16.94
N ALA A 113 1.21 21.23 -17.94
CA ALA A 113 1.39 21.61 -19.34
C ALA A 113 0.41 22.73 -19.72
#